data_AF-A0AAV6YZN3-F1
#
_entry.id   AF-A0AAV6YZN3-F1
#
_cell.length_a   1.000
_cell.length_b   1.000
_cell.length_c   1.000
_cell.angle_alpha   90.00
_cell.angle_beta   90.00
_cell.angle_gamma   90.00
#
_symmetry.space_group_name_H-M   'P 1'
#
loop_
_entity.id
_entity.type
_entity.pdbx_description
1 polymer ?
#
loop_
_entity_poly.entity_id
_entity_poly.type
_entity_poly.pdbx_seq_one_letter_code
_entity_poly.pdbx_strand_id
1 'polypeptide(L)'
;MLDFLQDAGKSGFQTLPKLTEDDVCAIWASVSEFVEHQMSLQKGVQIPGLGTFTLSRQKLDVGNNKFIIIQRPVFLLSEKLAQVHGLKFNKIFTTGDIPIVPLNFISLSFTCSYNRDTIESCVRETLSAFSRSVSTKQNVEFTFKGIGSLLIRDLKVKMKFYKEFVNSMDGTGTLVKSLSNRPGTADSVMSSGEDGLLRPRSCSALLFPR
;
A
#
# COMPACT_ATOMS: atom_id res chain seq x y z
N MET A 1 -19.04 -6.08 1.69
CA MET A 1 -18.89 -7.40 1.07
C MET A 1 -17.62 -7.34 0.26
N LEU A 2 -16.56 -7.93 0.79
CA LEU A 2 -15.28 -8.10 0.11
C LEU A 2 -15.45 -9.07 -1.07
N ASP A 3 -15.57 -8.52 -2.28
CA ASP A 3 -15.85 -9.29 -3.49
C ASP A 3 -14.82 -10.41 -3.76
N PHE A 4 -13.58 -10.28 -3.26
CA PHE A 4 -12.53 -11.30 -3.44
C PHE A 4 -12.76 -12.57 -2.60
N LEU A 5 -13.53 -12.50 -1.50
CA LEU A 5 -13.83 -13.67 -0.67
C LEU A 5 -14.80 -14.64 -1.39
N GLN A 6 -15.60 -14.15 -2.33
CA GLN A 6 -16.50 -14.99 -3.14
C GLN A 6 -15.73 -15.87 -4.13
N ASP A 7 -14.60 -15.37 -4.64
CA ASP A 7 -13.65 -16.16 -5.45
C ASP A 7 -12.83 -17.10 -4.56
N ALA A 8 -12.59 -16.73 -3.30
CA ALA A 8 -11.83 -17.52 -2.35
C ALA A 8 -12.45 -18.87 -2.00
N GLY A 9 -13.78 -18.92 -1.85
CA GLY A 9 -14.51 -20.17 -1.61
C GLY A 9 -14.40 -21.20 -2.75
N LYS A 10 -14.01 -20.79 -3.97
CA LYS A 10 -13.90 -21.67 -5.15
C LYS A 10 -12.47 -22.14 -5.46
N SER A 11 -11.46 -21.62 -4.77
CA SER A 11 -10.10 -21.56 -5.31
C SER A 11 -8.97 -21.93 -4.33
N GLY A 12 -9.17 -23.00 -3.55
CA GLY A 12 -8.09 -23.74 -2.89
C GLY A 12 -7.42 -23.05 -1.69
N PHE A 13 -8.00 -21.97 -1.16
CA PHE A 13 -7.52 -21.34 0.06
C PHE A 13 -7.84 -22.19 1.28
N GLN A 14 -6.90 -22.30 2.22
CA GLN A 14 -7.02 -23.18 3.38
C GLN A 14 -7.33 -22.43 4.67
N THR A 15 -6.96 -21.14 4.76
CA THR A 15 -7.11 -20.33 5.97
C THR A 15 -8.22 -19.29 5.84
N LEU A 16 -8.35 -18.60 4.70
CA LEU A 16 -9.42 -17.63 4.44
C LEU A 16 -10.83 -18.20 4.66
N PRO A 17 -11.17 -19.47 4.32
CA PRO A 17 -12.50 -20.01 4.57
C PRO A 17 -12.81 -20.26 6.06
N LYS A 18 -11.78 -20.26 6.91
CA LYS A 18 -11.90 -20.49 8.36
C LYS A 18 -11.94 -19.19 9.17
N LEU A 19 -11.66 -18.07 8.53
CA LEU A 19 -11.68 -16.74 9.12
C LEU A 19 -12.92 -15.99 8.63
N THR A 20 -13.49 -15.14 9.46
CA THR A 20 -14.58 -14.27 9.04
C THR A 20 -14.03 -13.11 8.18
N GLU A 21 -14.92 -12.44 7.44
CA GLU A 21 -14.56 -11.22 6.68
C GLU A 21 -13.92 -10.16 7.60
N ASP A 22 -14.43 -10.04 8.82
CA ASP A 22 -13.94 -9.12 9.84
C ASP A 22 -12.53 -9.49 10.32
N ASP A 23 -12.24 -10.77 10.49
CA ASP A 23 -10.91 -11.25 10.91
C ASP A 23 -9.86 -10.94 9.84
N VAL A 24 -10.20 -11.16 8.58
CA VAL A 24 -9.32 -10.85 7.44
C VAL A 24 -9.05 -9.35 7.37
N CYS A 25 -10.08 -8.51 7.58
CA CYS A 25 -9.92 -7.06 7.66
C CYS A 25 -9.04 -6.65 8.85
N ALA A 26 -9.24 -7.25 10.03
CA ALA A 26 -8.46 -6.94 11.22
C ALA A 26 -6.98 -7.28 11.03
N ILE A 27 -6.68 -8.45 10.48
CA ILE A 27 -5.30 -8.86 10.17
C ILE A 27 -4.66 -7.89 9.17
N TRP A 28 -5.40 -7.49 8.13
CA TRP A 28 -4.90 -6.55 7.12
C TRP A 28 -4.71 -5.14 7.67
N ALA A 29 -5.58 -4.70 8.58
CA ALA A 29 -5.44 -3.45 9.31
C ALA A 29 -4.16 -3.46 10.16
N SER A 30 -3.85 -4.55 10.85
CA SER A 30 -2.59 -4.69 11.60
C SER A 30 -1.36 -4.70 10.69
N VAL A 31 -1.45 -5.30 9.50
CA VAL A 31 -0.40 -5.18 8.47
C VAL A 31 -0.16 -3.72 8.08
N SER A 32 -1.24 -2.97 7.84
CA SER A 32 -1.16 -1.56 7.48
C SER A 32 -0.56 -0.72 8.61
N GLU A 33 -0.98 -0.94 9.85
CA GLU A 33 -0.43 -0.29 11.04
C GLU A 33 1.07 -0.59 11.23
N PHE A 34 1.50 -1.84 10.99
CA PHE A 34 2.92 -2.19 11.05
C PHE A 34 3.73 -1.40 10.00
N VAL A 35 3.22 -1.29 8.77
CA VAL A 35 3.89 -0.51 7.71
C VAL A 35 3.98 0.96 8.11
N GLU A 36 2.89 1.55 8.57
CA GLU A 36 2.83 2.94 9.00
C GLU A 36 3.83 3.21 10.14
N HIS A 37 3.86 2.32 11.14
CA HIS A 37 4.76 2.44 12.27
C HIS A 37 6.24 2.36 11.85
N GLN A 38 6.64 1.36 11.05
CA GLN A 38 8.03 1.24 10.60
C GLN A 38 8.46 2.42 9.72
N MET A 39 7.58 2.89 8.85
CA MET A 39 7.80 4.08 8.03
C MET A 39 8.04 5.34 8.88
N SER A 40 7.30 5.49 9.99
CA SER A 40 7.51 6.59 10.95
C SER A 40 8.91 6.54 11.60
N LEU A 41 9.44 5.33 11.81
CA LEU A 41 10.79 5.07 12.29
C LEU A 41 11.88 5.19 11.21
N GLN A 42 11.56 5.76 10.05
CA GLN A 42 12.47 5.91 8.91
C GLN A 42 12.98 4.55 8.38
N LYS A 43 12.13 3.52 8.42
CA LYS A 43 12.40 2.20 7.84
C LYS A 43 11.37 1.89 6.75
N GLY A 44 11.84 1.35 5.63
CA GLY A 44 10.96 0.79 4.62
C GLY A 44 10.44 -0.59 5.03
N VAL A 45 9.27 -0.98 4.53
CA VAL A 45 8.69 -2.30 4.78
C VAL A 45 8.46 -3.02 3.46
N GLN A 46 9.04 -4.22 3.35
CA GLN A 46 8.79 -5.12 2.24
C GLN A 46 7.62 -6.06 2.57
N ILE A 47 6.60 -6.04 1.71
CA ILE A 47 5.49 -7.00 1.72
C ILE A 47 5.77 -8.05 0.62
N PRO A 48 6.08 -9.29 1.01
CA PRO A 48 6.42 -10.35 0.05
C PRO A 48 5.34 -10.55 -1.01
N GLY A 49 5.75 -10.63 -2.28
CA GLY A 49 4.83 -10.84 -3.40
C GLY A 49 4.04 -9.61 -3.85
N LEU A 50 4.10 -8.49 -3.12
CA LEU A 50 3.40 -7.26 -3.47
C LEU A 50 4.36 -6.11 -3.84
N GLY A 51 5.23 -5.71 -2.91
CA GLY A 51 6.10 -4.55 -3.11
C GLY A 51 6.68 -4.04 -1.79
N THR A 52 7.30 -2.86 -1.85
CA THR A 52 8.01 -2.25 -0.74
C THR A 52 7.54 -0.82 -0.52
N PHE A 53 7.08 -0.51 0.68
CA PHE A 53 6.89 0.85 1.16
C PHE A 53 8.23 1.40 1.63
N THR A 54 8.60 2.60 1.20
CA THR A 54 9.84 3.25 1.64
C THR A 54 9.73 4.77 1.46
N LEU A 55 10.80 5.49 1.81
CA LEU A 55 10.90 6.93 1.65
C LEU A 55 11.85 7.26 0.49
N SER A 56 11.48 8.25 -0.31
CA SER A 56 12.37 8.87 -1.28
C SER A 56 12.84 10.21 -0.71
N ARG A 57 14.15 10.41 -0.63
CA ARG A 57 14.77 11.67 -0.20
C ARG A 57 15.41 12.36 -1.39
N GLN A 58 15.06 13.62 -1.60
CA GLN A 58 15.65 14.48 -2.61
C GLN A 58 16.23 15.72 -1.95
N LYS A 59 17.52 15.97 -2.17
CA LYS A 59 18.19 17.20 -1.75
C LYS A 59 17.98 18.25 -2.83
N LEU A 60 17.33 19.36 -2.49
CA LEU A 60 17.24 20.54 -3.33
C LEU A 60 18.23 21.59 -2.80
N ASP A 61 19.13 22.03 -3.66
CA ASP A 61 19.98 23.19 -3.37
C ASP A 61 19.17 24.47 -3.55
N VAL A 62 19.16 25.33 -2.53
CA VAL A 62 18.45 26.62 -2.57
C VAL A 62 19.42 27.81 -2.61
N GLY A 63 20.71 27.55 -2.85
CA GLY A 63 21.77 28.55 -2.83
C GLY A 63 22.29 28.84 -1.42
N ASN A 64 23.38 29.61 -1.33
CA ASN A 64 24.03 30.01 -0.06
C ASN A 64 24.37 28.84 0.87
N ASN A 65 24.86 27.71 0.33
CA ASN A 65 25.16 26.47 1.08
C ASN A 65 23.97 25.90 1.87
N LYS A 66 22.74 26.29 1.55
CA LYS A 66 21.51 25.76 2.16
C LYS A 66 20.88 24.74 1.24
N PHE A 67 20.36 23.68 1.83
CA PHE A 67 19.63 22.64 1.12
C PHE A 67 18.32 22.32 1.84
N ILE A 68 17.29 22.02 1.06
CA ILE A 68 16.02 21.49 1.55
C ILE A 68 16.00 20.01 1.23
N ILE A 69 15.73 19.17 2.23
CA ILE A 69 15.51 17.74 2.03
C ILE A 69 14.01 17.53 1.87
N ILE A 70 13.59 17.14 0.67
CA ILE A 70 12.22 16.70 0.39
C ILE A 70 12.17 15.20 0.64
N GLN A 71 11.36 14.79 1.61
CA GLN A 71 11.15 13.39 1.95
C GLN A 71 9.70 12.99 1.74
N ARG A 72 9.44 11.99 0.90
CA ARG A 72 8.07 11.54 0.63
C ARG A 72 7.94 10.02 0.69
N PRO A 73 6.78 9.50 1.11
CA PRO A 73 6.48 8.08 0.98
C PRO A 73 6.40 7.69 -0.49
N VAL A 74 6.91 6.50 -0.79
CA VAL A 74 6.84 5.87 -2.10
C VAL A 74 6.54 4.39 -1.94
N PHE A 75 5.88 3.83 -2.94
CA PHE A 75 5.62 2.39 -3.02
C PHE A 75 6.31 1.84 -4.26
N LEU A 76 7.21 0.89 -4.06
CA LEU A 76 7.94 0.18 -5.09
C LEU A 76 7.22 -1.14 -5.36
N LEU A 77 6.57 -1.24 -6.52
CA LEU A 77 5.92 -2.48 -6.93
C LEU A 77 6.97 -3.61 -7.09
N SER A 78 6.62 -4.82 -6.68
CA SER A 78 7.47 -5.99 -6.92
C SER A 78 7.69 -6.19 -8.42
N GLU A 79 8.95 -6.27 -8.84
CA GLU A 79 9.28 -6.56 -10.25
C GLU A 79 8.71 -7.90 -10.71
N LYS A 80 8.71 -8.92 -9.83
CA LYS A 80 8.10 -10.22 -10.11
C LYS A 80 6.60 -10.09 -10.40
N LEU A 81 5.87 -9.37 -9.55
CA LEU A 81 4.43 -9.15 -9.74
C LEU A 81 4.17 -8.39 -11.05
N ALA A 82 4.99 -7.38 -11.34
CA ALA A 82 4.87 -6.59 -12.56
C ALA A 82 5.13 -7.42 -13.82
N GLN A 83 6.16 -8.25 -13.81
CA GLN A 83 6.52 -9.12 -14.94
C GLN A 83 5.47 -10.20 -15.18
N VAL A 84 5.03 -10.89 -14.12
CA VAL A 84 4.05 -11.98 -14.22
C VAL A 84 2.74 -11.50 -14.86
N HIS A 85 2.29 -10.29 -14.54
CA HIS A 85 1.00 -9.76 -15.01
C HIS A 85 1.11 -8.65 -16.06
N GLY A 86 2.30 -8.36 -16.58
CA GLY A 86 2.52 -7.33 -17.60
C GLY A 86 2.14 -5.91 -17.14
N LEU A 87 2.34 -5.61 -15.86
CA LEU A 87 1.95 -4.32 -15.27
C LEU A 87 2.90 -3.20 -15.68
N LYS A 88 2.31 -2.05 -16.01
CA LYS A 88 3.00 -0.81 -16.30
C LYS A 88 2.99 0.07 -15.06
N PHE A 89 4.16 0.47 -14.61
CA PHE A 89 4.31 1.36 -13.46
C PHE A 89 5.45 2.35 -13.70
N ASN A 90 5.35 3.51 -13.07
CA ASN A 90 6.44 4.48 -13.10
C ASN A 90 7.55 3.98 -12.18
N LYS A 91 8.75 3.75 -12.74
CA LYS A 91 9.91 3.38 -11.93
C LYS A 91 10.29 4.55 -11.04
N ILE A 92 10.25 4.33 -9.73
CA ILE A 92 10.66 5.31 -8.73
C ILE A 92 12.09 5.00 -8.33
N PHE A 93 12.98 5.98 -8.45
CA PHE A 93 14.34 5.86 -7.97
C PHE A 93 14.41 6.32 -6.51
N THR A 94 14.95 5.45 -5.67
CA THR A 94 15.26 5.74 -4.26
C THR A 94 16.77 5.76 -4.08
N THR A 95 17.23 6.53 -3.09
CA THR A 95 18.65 6.71 -2.77
C THR A 95 19.29 5.50 -2.08
N GLY A 96 18.49 4.50 -1.69
CA GLY A 96 18.98 3.27 -1.05
C GLY A 96 19.47 3.44 0.39
N ASP A 97 19.34 4.64 0.96
CA ASP A 97 19.77 5.00 2.32
C ASP A 97 18.73 4.65 3.40
N ILE A 98 17.53 4.27 3.00
CA ILE A 98 16.46 3.84 3.91
C ILE A 98 16.57 2.33 4.15
N PRO A 99 16.80 1.87 5.40
CA PRO A 99 16.84 0.45 5.70
C PRO A 99 15.46 -0.18 5.45
N ILE A 100 15.44 -1.36 4.82
CA ILE A 100 14.21 -2.10 4.51
C ILE A 100 14.11 -3.29 5.45
N VAL A 101 12.98 -3.43 6.13
CA VAL A 101 12.64 -4.60 6.96
C VAL A 101 11.52 -5.41 6.29
N PRO A 102 11.53 -6.75 6.39
CA PRO A 102 10.41 -7.55 5.96
C PRO A 102 9.24 -7.40 6.93
N LEU A 103 8.03 -7.71 6.45
CA LEU A 103 6.87 -7.87 7.31
C LEU A 103 7.15 -8.93 8.39
N ASN A 104 6.90 -8.59 9.66
CA ASN A 104 7.18 -9.48 10.78
C ASN A 104 5.88 -10.08 11.35
N PHE A 105 5.55 -11.30 10.93
CA PHE A 105 4.36 -12.01 11.39
C PHE A 105 4.37 -12.35 12.89
N ILE A 106 5.56 -12.48 13.50
CA ILE A 106 5.67 -12.70 14.95
C ILE A 106 5.23 -11.42 15.67
N SER A 107 5.73 -10.26 15.23
CA SER A 107 5.28 -8.97 15.78
C SER A 107 3.77 -8.78 15.63
N LEU A 108 3.21 -9.11 14.46
CA LEU A 108 1.76 -9.02 14.23
C LEU A 108 0.95 -9.94 15.16
N SER A 109 1.48 -11.13 15.50
CA SER A 109 0.79 -12.06 16.40
C SER A 109 0.64 -11.58 17.85
N PHE A 110 1.39 -10.56 18.27
CA PHE A 110 1.19 -9.93 19.57
C PHE A 110 0.04 -8.91 19.57
N THR A 111 -0.27 -8.36 18.39
CA THR A 111 -1.34 -7.37 18.22
C THR A 111 -2.66 -8.03 17.83
N CYS A 112 -2.59 -9.11 17.03
CA CYS A 112 -3.76 -9.88 16.63
C CYS A 112 -3.97 -11.07 17.59
N SER A 113 -5.21 -11.44 17.90
CA SER A 113 -5.56 -12.65 18.68
C SER A 113 -5.29 -13.98 17.94
N TYR A 114 -4.44 -13.97 16.90
CA TYR A 114 -4.15 -15.10 16.04
C TYR A 114 -2.67 -15.46 16.10
N ASN A 115 -2.36 -16.76 15.96
CA ASN A 115 -0.98 -17.20 15.88
C ASN A 115 -0.31 -16.75 14.56
N ARG A 116 1.03 -16.75 14.58
CA ARG A 116 1.89 -16.38 13.45
C ARG A 116 1.50 -17.06 12.13
N ASP A 117 1.22 -18.36 12.16
CA ASP A 117 0.98 -19.17 10.96
C ASP A 117 -0.38 -18.84 10.31
N THR A 118 -1.39 -18.57 11.13
CA THR A 118 -2.72 -18.11 10.68
C THR A 118 -2.62 -16.75 10.03
N ILE A 119 -1.89 -15.80 10.65
CA ILE A 119 -1.69 -14.45 10.10
C ILE A 119 -0.91 -14.53 8.78
N GLU A 120 0.20 -15.26 8.76
CA GLU A 120 1.02 -15.44 7.56
C GLU A 120 0.20 -16.04 6.42
N SER A 121 -0.60 -17.06 6.71
CA SER A 121 -1.46 -17.70 5.71
C SER A 121 -2.56 -16.78 5.22
N CYS A 122 -3.24 -16.04 6.11
CA CYS A 122 -4.24 -15.05 5.74
C CYS A 122 -3.67 -13.97 4.80
N VAL A 123 -2.50 -13.41 5.14
CA VAL A 123 -1.82 -12.41 4.31
C VAL A 123 -1.43 -12.99 2.96
N ARG A 124 -0.81 -14.18 2.94
CA ARG A 124 -0.41 -14.86 1.70
C ARG A 124 -1.60 -15.16 0.79
N GLU A 125 -2.70 -15.64 1.35
CA GLU A 125 -3.91 -15.97 0.60
C GLU A 125 -4.61 -14.70 0.08
N THR A 126 -4.67 -13.62 0.87
CA THR A 126 -5.18 -12.31 0.42
C THR A 126 -4.35 -11.77 -0.75
N LEU A 127 -3.02 -11.81 -0.67
CA LEU A 127 -2.12 -11.40 -1.75
C LEU A 127 -2.23 -12.31 -2.98
N SER A 128 -2.51 -13.60 -2.78
CA SER A 128 -2.75 -14.54 -3.86
C SER A 128 -4.06 -14.22 -4.59
N ALA A 129 -5.14 -13.91 -3.85
CA ALA A 129 -6.41 -13.45 -4.44
C ALA A 129 -6.23 -12.13 -5.21
N PHE A 130 -5.43 -11.21 -4.66
CA PHE A 130 -5.03 -9.97 -5.35
C PHE A 130 -4.31 -10.26 -6.66
N SER A 131 -3.29 -11.11 -6.63
CA SER A 131 -2.53 -11.52 -7.82
C SER A 131 -3.43 -12.14 -8.90
N ARG A 132 -4.41 -12.99 -8.52
CA ARG A 132 -5.35 -13.58 -9.48
C ARG A 132 -6.30 -12.56 -10.07
N SER A 133 -6.82 -11.64 -9.27
CA SER A 133 -7.69 -10.54 -9.75
C SER A 133 -6.96 -9.64 -10.75
N VAL A 134 -5.66 -9.43 -10.52
CA VAL A 134 -4.79 -8.73 -11.48
C VAL A 134 -4.59 -9.56 -12.75
N SER A 135 -4.40 -10.88 -12.65
CA SER A 135 -4.22 -11.75 -13.83
C SER A 135 -5.46 -11.80 -14.75
N THR A 136 -6.66 -11.70 -14.18
CA THR A 136 -7.93 -11.64 -14.93
C THR A 136 -8.21 -10.25 -15.48
N LYS A 137 -7.24 -9.32 -15.35
CA LYS A 137 -7.31 -7.91 -15.80
C LYS A 137 -8.47 -7.14 -15.17
N GLN A 138 -8.92 -7.55 -13.99
CA GLN A 138 -9.93 -6.81 -13.24
C GLN A 138 -9.30 -5.52 -12.72
N ASN A 139 -10.12 -4.47 -12.62
CA ASN A 139 -9.72 -3.26 -11.92
C ASN A 139 -9.68 -3.58 -10.43
N VAL A 140 -8.55 -3.32 -9.78
CA VAL A 140 -8.36 -3.64 -8.37
C VAL A 140 -8.05 -2.37 -7.60
N GLU A 141 -8.67 -2.22 -6.43
CA GLU A 141 -8.32 -1.22 -5.44
C GLU A 141 -7.98 -1.93 -4.13
N PHE A 142 -6.72 -1.80 -3.71
CA PHE A 142 -6.21 -2.41 -2.49
C PHE A 142 -5.85 -1.33 -1.49
N THR A 143 -6.62 -1.25 -0.41
CA THR A 143 -6.50 -0.20 0.59
C THR A 143 -5.56 -0.62 1.71
N PHE A 144 -4.80 0.33 2.22
CA PHE A 144 -3.98 0.23 3.41
C PHE A 144 -4.45 1.29 4.39
N LYS A 145 -5.15 0.88 5.46
CA LYS A 145 -5.65 1.79 6.49
C LYS A 145 -4.53 2.70 7.00
N GLY A 146 -4.83 3.99 7.13
CA GLY A 146 -3.85 5.00 7.59
C GLY A 146 -2.84 5.45 6.52
N ILE A 147 -2.63 4.66 5.45
CA ILE A 147 -1.56 4.90 4.46
C ILE A 147 -2.09 5.42 3.13
N GLY A 148 -3.07 4.71 2.53
CA GLY A 148 -3.59 5.04 1.20
C GLY A 148 -4.09 3.82 0.42
N SER A 149 -4.20 3.94 -0.91
CA SER A 149 -4.72 2.88 -1.79
C SER A 149 -3.81 2.62 -2.99
N LEU A 150 -3.57 1.34 -3.26
CA LEU A 150 -2.94 0.84 -4.48
C LEU A 150 -4.03 0.53 -5.51
N LEU A 151 -4.00 1.23 -6.65
CA LEU A 151 -4.95 1.03 -7.74
C LEU A 151 -4.25 0.37 -8.93
N ILE A 152 -4.90 -0.66 -9.48
CA ILE A 152 -4.51 -1.29 -10.75
C ILE A 152 -5.68 -1.18 -11.71
N ARG A 153 -5.49 -0.42 -12.80
CA ARG A 153 -6.50 -0.22 -13.84
C ARG A 153 -5.84 -0.21 -15.20
N ASP A 154 -6.39 -0.94 -16.17
CA ASP A 154 -5.81 -1.08 -17.52
C ASP A 154 -4.31 -1.44 -17.50
N LEU A 155 -3.94 -2.37 -16.60
CA LEU A 155 -2.56 -2.79 -16.32
C LEU A 155 -1.64 -1.69 -15.77
N LYS A 156 -2.15 -0.48 -15.50
CA LYS A 156 -1.40 0.62 -14.90
C LYS A 156 -1.54 0.58 -13.39
N VAL A 157 -0.41 0.67 -12.71
CA VAL A 157 -0.34 0.65 -11.24
C VAL A 157 -0.13 2.08 -10.73
N LYS A 158 -0.96 2.51 -9.79
CA LYS A 158 -0.85 3.81 -9.13
C LYS A 158 -1.08 3.66 -7.63
N MET A 159 -0.05 3.96 -6.84
CA MET A 159 -0.22 4.15 -5.40
C MET A 159 -0.64 5.60 -5.14
N LYS A 160 -1.68 5.76 -4.31
CA LYS A 160 -2.10 7.05 -3.77
C LYS A 160 -2.01 7.02 -2.26
N PHE A 161 -1.36 8.01 -1.68
CA PHE A 161 -1.19 8.13 -0.24
C PHE A 161 -2.20 9.13 0.34
N TYR A 162 -2.65 8.89 1.57
CA TYR A 162 -3.43 9.88 2.30
C TYR A 162 -2.56 11.08 2.66
N LYS A 163 -3.17 12.27 2.65
CA LYS A 163 -2.51 13.53 2.99
C LYS A 163 -1.88 13.48 4.39
N GLU A 164 -2.57 12.88 5.34
CA GLU A 164 -2.19 12.72 6.73
C GLU A 164 -0.93 11.85 6.84
N PHE A 165 -0.89 10.74 6.09
CA PHE A 165 0.29 9.89 5.98
C PHE A 165 1.48 10.62 5.33
N VAL A 166 1.24 11.34 4.23
CA VAL A 166 2.31 12.11 3.58
C VAL A 166 2.87 13.17 4.54
N ASN A 167 2.02 13.84 5.30
CA ASN A 167 2.44 14.84 6.29
C ASN A 167 3.20 14.22 7.46
N SER A 168 2.79 13.06 7.97
CA SER A 168 3.48 12.40 9.09
C SER A 168 4.87 11.89 8.69
N MET A 169 5.07 11.58 7.40
CA MET A 169 6.35 11.14 6.85
C MET A 169 7.27 12.29 6.45
N ASP A 170 6.73 13.49 6.26
CA ASP A 170 7.50 14.70 6.02
C ASP A 170 7.86 15.35 7.36
N GLY A 171 9.08 15.10 7.83
CA GLY A 171 9.60 15.67 9.08
C GLY A 171 9.57 17.21 9.17
N THR A 172 9.19 17.92 8.10
CA THR A 172 9.05 19.38 8.03
C THR A 172 7.61 19.90 7.86
N GLY A 173 6.62 19.03 7.57
CA GLY A 173 5.22 19.41 7.30
C GLY A 173 4.97 20.34 6.10
N THR A 174 5.96 20.52 5.20
CA THR A 174 5.94 21.44 4.07
C THR A 174 5.64 20.74 2.72
N LEU A 175 5.69 19.41 2.68
CA LEU A 175 5.63 18.61 1.47
C LEU A 175 4.28 18.70 0.78
N VAL A 176 3.18 18.57 1.50
CA VAL A 176 1.84 18.61 0.87
C VAL A 176 1.59 19.97 0.22
N LYS A 177 1.99 21.08 0.87
CA LYS A 177 1.92 22.42 0.26
C LYS A 177 2.73 22.50 -1.03
N SER A 178 3.88 21.83 -1.07
CA SER A 178 4.80 21.83 -2.22
C SER A 178 4.31 20.92 -3.36
N LEU A 179 3.66 19.80 -3.04
CA LEU A 179 3.09 18.86 -4.01
C LEU A 179 1.84 19.40 -4.70
N SER A 180 0.99 20.16 -3.99
CA SER A 180 -0.21 20.78 -4.56
C SER A 180 0.13 21.81 -5.66
N ASN A 181 1.32 22.41 -5.61
CA ASN A 181 1.75 23.45 -6.55
C ASN A 181 2.44 22.88 -7.80
N ARG A 182 2.63 21.55 -7.91
CA ARG A 182 3.41 20.93 -8.98
C ARG A 182 2.53 20.08 -9.92
N PRO A 183 2.39 20.46 -11.21
CA PRO A 183 1.60 19.70 -12.17
C PRO A 183 2.11 18.25 -12.27
N GLY A 184 1.21 17.27 -12.18
CA GLY A 184 1.50 15.84 -12.34
C GLY A 184 1.82 15.06 -11.06
N THR A 185 1.99 15.71 -9.89
CA THR A 185 2.21 15.00 -8.60
C THR A 185 1.01 15.08 -7.63
N ALA A 186 0.09 16.02 -7.84
CA ALA A 186 -1.11 16.21 -7.02
C ALA A 186 -2.01 14.95 -6.97
N ASP A 187 -2.05 14.16 -8.05
CA ASP A 187 -2.89 12.96 -8.14
C ASP A 187 -2.52 11.83 -7.16
N SER A 188 -1.34 11.88 -6.56
CA SER A 188 -0.84 10.87 -5.63
C SER A 188 -1.23 11.13 -4.18
N VAL A 189 -1.87 12.27 -3.88
CA VAL A 189 -2.32 12.64 -2.53
C VAL A 189 -3.84 12.66 -2.48
N MET A 190 -4.44 11.91 -1.56
CA MET A 190 -5.89 11.87 -1.31
C MET A 190 -6.22 12.57 0.01
N SER A 191 -7.41 13.17 0.12
CA SER A 191 -7.86 13.76 1.40
C SER A 191 -8.63 12.72 2.22
N SER A 192 -8.41 12.66 3.54
CA SER A 192 -9.05 11.69 4.45
C SER A 192 -10.60 11.73 4.42
N GLY A 193 -11.19 12.84 3.95
CA GLY A 193 -12.65 13.00 3.80
C GLY A 193 -13.26 12.52 2.48
N GLU A 194 -12.49 11.93 1.55
CA GLU A 194 -13.04 11.31 0.34
C GLU A 194 -13.57 9.90 0.61
N ASP A 195 -14.26 9.74 1.73
CA ASP A 195 -14.98 8.53 2.10
C ASP A 195 -16.20 8.40 1.18
N GLY A 196 -15.97 7.81 0.01
CA GLY A 196 -16.92 7.00 -0.76
C GLY A 196 -18.29 7.54 -1.19
N LEU A 197 -18.71 8.77 -0.86
CA LEU A 197 -20.14 9.09 -0.90
C LEU A 197 -20.63 10.00 -2.05
N LEU A 198 -19.80 10.67 -2.86
CA LEU A 198 -20.35 11.62 -3.85
C LEU A 198 -19.72 11.65 -5.25
N ARG A 199 -19.00 10.60 -5.66
CA ARG A 199 -18.65 10.46 -7.09
C ARG A 199 -19.43 9.31 -7.71
N PRO A 200 -20.14 9.50 -8.84
CA PRO A 200 -20.80 8.40 -9.52
C PRO A 200 -19.77 7.30 -9.78
N ARG A 201 -19.84 6.21 -8.99
CA ARG A 201 -18.96 5.04 -9.12
C ARG A 201 -19.41 4.25 -10.34
N SER A 202 -18.99 4.67 -11.53
CA SER A 202 -19.13 3.87 -12.75
C SER A 202 -17.93 2.93 -12.94
N CYS A 203 -17.44 2.26 -11.90
CA CYS A 203 -16.29 1.36 -12.04
C CYS A 203 -16.41 0.17 -11.09
N SER A 204 -16.69 -1.00 -11.67
CA SER A 204 -16.60 -2.33 -11.08
C SER A 204 -15.15 -2.67 -10.70
N ALA A 205 -14.64 -2.07 -9.63
CA ALA A 205 -13.33 -2.41 -9.07
C ALA A 205 -13.52 -3.39 -7.91
N LEU A 206 -12.75 -4.49 -7.90
CA LEU A 206 -12.78 -5.44 -6.80
C LEU A 206 -12.14 -4.81 -5.56
N LEU A 207 -12.88 -4.89 -4.45
CA LEU A 207 -12.46 -4.36 -3.15
C LEU A 207 -11.77 -5.44 -2.34
N PHE A 208 -10.55 -5.13 -1.92
CA PHE A 208 -9.74 -5.92 -1.00
C PHE A 208 -9.93 -5.43 0.45
N PRO A 209 -9.50 -6.19 1.49
CA PRO A 209 -9.72 -5.79 2.88
C PRO A 209 -9.10 -4.42 3.13
N ARG A 210 -9.75 -3.62 3.98
CA ARG A 210 -9.35 -2.24 4.30
C ARG A 210 -8.68 -2.18 5.66
#